data_AF-A0A1H0Y130-F1
#
_entry.id   AF-A0A1H0Y130-F1
#
_cell.length_a   1.000
_cell.length_b   1.000
_cell.length_c   1.000
_cell.angle_alpha   90.00
_cell.angle_beta   90.00
_cell.angle_gamma   90.00
#
_symmetry.space_group_name_H-M   'P 1'
#
loop_
_entity.id
_entity.type
_entity.pdbx_description
1 polymer ?
#
loop_
_entity_poly.entity_id
_entity_poly.type
_entity_poly.pdbx_seq_one_letter_code
_entity_poly.pdbx_strand_id
1 'polypeptide(L)' 'MANASTTAHAGDLSLHVSRRALWLGATLIAVVLAYYFIGIDQGAVSVFGNDMHVHEFFHDARHFLGFPCH' A
#
# COMPACT_ATOMS: atom_id res chain seq x y z
N MET A 1 13.88 -42.33 -9.75
CA MET A 1 14.92 -41.35 -9.38
C MET A 1 14.55 -40.03 -10.05
N ALA A 2 14.03 -39.05 -9.31
CA ALA A 2 13.64 -37.77 -9.89
C ALA A 2 14.88 -37.02 -10.39
N ASN A 3 14.81 -36.45 -11.59
CA ASN A 3 15.92 -35.74 -12.22
C ASN A 3 16.27 -34.48 -11.42
N ALA A 4 17.55 -34.27 -11.10
CA ALA A 4 18.04 -33.10 -10.36
C ALA A 4 17.63 -31.76 -11.00
N SER A 5 17.45 -31.73 -12.33
CA SER A 5 16.95 -30.57 -13.07
C SER A 5 15.50 -30.21 -12.72
N THR A 6 14.65 -31.19 -12.44
CA THR A 6 13.24 -30.97 -12.06
C THR A 6 13.14 -30.32 -10.67
N THR A 7 13.99 -30.75 -9.73
CA THR A 7 14.02 -30.21 -8.36
C THR A 7 14.52 -28.76 -8.33
N ALA A 8 15.52 -28.43 -9.13
CA ALA A 8 16.05 -27.06 -9.25
C ALA A 8 15.01 -26.08 -9.84
N HIS A 9 14.28 -26.51 -10.88
CA HIS A 9 13.23 -25.69 -11.50
C HIS A 9 12.04 -25.44 -10.55
N ALA A 10 11.68 -26.45 -9.75
CA ALA A 10 10.66 -26.29 -8.70
C ALA A 10 11.08 -25.30 -7.60
N GLY A 11 12.36 -25.29 -7.23
CA GLY A 11 12.92 -24.34 -6.26
C GLY A 11 12.91 -22.89 -6.77
N ASP A 12 13.31 -22.66 -8.02
CA ASP A 12 13.29 -21.33 -8.65
C ASP A 12 11.85 -20.79 -8.75
N LEU A 13 10.89 -21.62 -9.16
CA LEU A 13 9.49 -21.23 -9.20
C LEU A 13 8.96 -20.85 -7.81
N SER A 14 9.31 -21.61 -6.77
CA SER A 14 8.89 -21.32 -5.39
C SER A 14 9.44 -19.97 -4.88
N LEU A 15 10.71 -19.67 -5.15
CA LEU A 15 11.32 -18.38 -4.81
C LEU A 15 10.63 -17.23 -5.58
N HIS A 16 10.39 -17.43 -6.87
CA HIS A 16 9.72 -16.45 -7.73
C HIS A 16 8.29 -16.17 -7.27
N VAL A 17 7.51 -17.21 -6.96
CA VAL A 17 6.14 -17.07 -6.44
C VAL A 17 6.15 -16.36 -5.09
N SER A 18 7.06 -16.73 -4.19
CA SER A 18 7.19 -16.09 -2.86
C SER A 18 7.54 -14.61 -2.99
N ARG A 19 8.52 -14.27 -3.86
CA ARG A 19 8.91 -12.89 -4.14
C ARG A 19 7.75 -12.08 -4.75
N ARG A 20 7.01 -12.66 -5.71
CA ARG A 20 5.84 -12.00 -6.31
C ARG A 20 4.73 -11.79 -5.28
N ALA A 21 4.45 -12.78 -4.44
CA ALA A 21 3.45 -12.69 -3.39
C ALA A 21 3.81 -11.57 -2.38
N LEU A 22 5.09 -11.47 -1.99
CA LEU A 22 5.56 -10.39 -1.13
C LEU A 22 5.35 -9.01 -1.76
N TRP A 23 5.72 -8.83 -3.02
CA TRP A 23 5.52 -7.56 -3.71
C TRP A 23 4.04 -7.21 -3.85
N LEU A 24 3.20 -8.16 -4.28
CA LEU A 24 1.76 -7.94 -4.41
C LEU A 24 1.11 -7.61 -3.05
N GLY A 25 1.48 -8.34 -1.99
CA GLY A 25 1.00 -8.08 -0.64
C GLY A 25 1.43 -6.71 -0.12
N ALA A 26 2.70 -6.35 -0.30
CA ALA A 26 3.21 -5.05 0.11
C ALA A 26 2.53 -3.89 -0.64
N THR A 27 2.36 -4.02 -1.96
CA THR A 27 1.66 -3.01 -2.77
C THR A 27 0.20 -2.90 -2.37
N LEU A 28 -0.49 -4.01 -2.12
CA LEU A 28 -1.88 -4.00 -1.66
C LEU A 28 -2.02 -3.26 -0.33
N ILE A 29 -1.15 -3.57 0.64
CA ILE A 29 -1.13 -2.89 1.94
C ILE A 29 -0.87 -1.38 1.75
N ALA A 30 0.10 -1.01 0.93
CA ALA A 30 0.41 0.40 0.67
C ALA A 30 -0.77 1.16 0.05
N VAL A 31 -1.48 0.56 -0.91
CA VAL A 31 -2.67 1.17 -1.54
C VAL A 31 -3.80 1.34 -0.52
N VAL A 32 -4.06 0.34 0.31
CA VAL A 32 -5.09 0.44 1.36
C VAL A 32 -4.76 1.54 2.37
N LEU A 33 -3.50 1.63 2.79
CA LEU A 33 -3.03 2.70 3.68
C LEU A 33 -3.17 4.09 3.03
N ALA A 34 -2.77 4.22 1.77
CA ALA A 34 -2.94 5.47 1.03
C ALA A 34 -4.41 5.88 0.93
N TYR A 35 -5.30 4.94 0.62
CA TYR A 35 -6.73 5.18 0.58
C TYR A 35 -7.30 5.63 1.94
N TYR A 36 -6.85 4.99 3.03
CA TYR A 36 -7.23 5.39 4.39
C TYR A 36 -6.80 6.83 4.70
N PHE A 37 -5.52 7.18 4.47
CA PHE A 37 -5.01 8.51 4.80
C PHE A 37 -5.58 9.63 3.91
N ILE A 38 -5.83 9.35 2.63
CA ILE A 38 -6.38 10.34 1.70
C ILE A 38 -7.91 10.51 1.91
N GLY A 39 -8.61 9.42 2.23
CA GLY A 39 -10.07 9.37 2.16
C GLY A 39 -10.79 9.25 3.50
N ILE A 40 -10.25 8.49 4.46
CA ILE A 40 -10.96 8.12 5.71
C ILE A 40 -10.53 9.00 6.88
N ASP A 41 -9.27 9.44 6.94
CA ASP A 41 -8.74 10.28 8.01
C ASP A 41 -9.19 11.75 7.87
N GLN A 42 -10.49 12.00 8.00
CA GLN A 42 -11.13 13.31 7.85
C GLN A 42 -11.43 13.98 9.21
N GLY A 43 -10.75 13.60 10.28
CA GLY A 43 -10.96 14.11 11.64
C GLY A 43 -12.17 13.54 12.39
N ALA A 44 -13.13 12.89 11.72
CA ALA A 44 -14.27 12.23 12.37
C ALA A 44 -13.95 10.80 12.87
N VAL A 45 -13.07 10.09 12.16
CA VAL A 45 -12.62 8.73 12.47
C VAL A 45 -11.12 8.64 12.18
N SER A 46 -10.31 9.31 13.00
CA SER A 46 -8.85 9.22 12.89
C SER A 46 -8.29 8.22 13.92
N VAL A 47 -7.41 7.33 13.45
CA VAL A 47 -6.67 6.37 14.29
C VAL A 47 -5.74 7.11 15.27
N PHE A 48 -5.39 8.37 14.98
CA PHE A 48 -4.59 9.22 15.85
C PHE A 48 -5.45 10.11 16.78
N GLY A 49 -6.77 9.90 16.82
CA GLY A 49 -7.68 10.64 17.70
C GLY A 49 -8.19 11.93 17.05
N ASN A 50 -8.13 13.05 17.77
CA ASN A 50 -8.52 14.36 17.23
C ASN A 50 -7.35 15.05 16.47
N ASP A 51 -6.43 14.27 15.92
CA ASP A 51 -5.24 14.75 15.24
C ASP A 51 -5.48 14.82 13.72
N MET A 52 -5.22 15.98 13.13
CA MET A 52 -5.58 16.30 11.73
C MET A 52 -4.39 16.76 10.88
N HIS A 53 -3.16 16.59 11.35
CA HIS A 53 -1.97 16.97 10.57
C HIS A 53 -1.90 16.29 9.20
N VAL A 54 -2.30 15.02 9.12
CA VAL A 54 -2.34 14.29 7.84
C VAL A 54 -3.44 14.84 6.94
N HIS A 55 -4.63 15.08 7.49
CA HIS A 55 -5.75 15.69 6.78
C HIS A 55 -5.35 17.05 6.18
N GLU A 56 -4.78 17.95 7.00
CA GLU A 56 -4.34 19.28 6.60
C GLU A 56 -3.23 19.22 5.53
N PHE A 57 -2.26 18.31 5.68
CA PHE A 57 -1.21 18.12 4.68
C PHE A 57 -1.78 17.78 3.30
N PHE A 58 -2.72 16.82 3.23
CA PHE A 58 -3.34 16.46 1.96
C PHE A 58 -4.32 17.54 1.46
N HIS A 59 -4.98 18.23 2.38
CA HIS A 59 -5.83 19.36 2.09
C HIS A 59 -5.05 20.54 1.48
N ASP A 60 -3.82 20.79 1.93
CA ASP A 60 -2.94 21.82 1.38
C ASP A 60 -2.32 21.38 0.04
N ALA A 61 -1.95 20.11 -0.09
CA ALA A 61 -1.43 19.57 -1.35
C ALA A 61 -2.45 19.69 -2.49
N ARG A 62 -3.75 19.46 -2.24
CA ARG A 62 -4.77 19.65 -3.29
C ARG A 62 -4.94 21.11 -3.68
N HIS A 63 -4.84 22.04 -2.72
CA HIS A 63 -4.88 23.47 -3.00
C HIS A 63 -3.66 23.91 -3.81
N PHE A 64 -2.48 23.39 -3.47
CA PHE A 64 -1.25 23.61 -4.23
C PHE A 64 -1.38 23.15 -5.68
N LEU A 65 -2.08 22.04 -5.92
CA LEU A 65 -2.38 21.54 -7.26
C LEU A 65 -3.58 22.26 -7.94
N GLY A 66 -4.16 23.28 -7.30
CA GLY A 66 -5.24 24.11 -7.84
C GLY A 66 -6.62 23.44 -7.80
N PHE A 67 -6.78 22.31 -7.11
CA PHE A 67 -8.08 21.68 -6.95
C PHE A 67 -8.93 22.45 -5.93
N PRO A 68 -10.19 22.76 -6.26
CA PRO A 68 -11.08 23.46 -5.35
C PRO A 68 -11.46 22.60 -4.14
N CYS A 69 -11.78 23.33 -3.08
CA CYS A 69 -12.27 22.89 -1.80
C CYS A 69 -13.72 23.31 -1.63
N HIS A 70 -14.47 22.60 -0.77
CA HIS A 70 -15.87 22.87 -0.41
C HIS A 70 -16.19 24.37 -0.37
#